data_AF-A0A1E5QK17-F1
#
_entry.id   AF-A0A1E5QK17-F1
#
_cell.length_a   1.000
_cell.length_b   1.000
_cell.length_c   1.000
_cell.angle_alpha   90.00
_cell.angle_beta   90.00
_cell.angle_gamma   90.00
#
_symmetry.space_group_name_H-M   'P 1'
#
loop_
_entity.id
_entity.type
_entity.pdbx_description
1 polymer ?
#
loop_
_entity_poly.entity_id
_entity_poly.type
_entity_poly.pdbx_seq_one_letter_code
_entity_poly.pdbx_strand_id
1 'polypeptide(L)'
;MPISPDDLGFNQKANRLNLTAEQARKAAAKFACLVNRIPQVGHCWPSDQRLLWDEYQTILKDGVVASIETNPEDKKTYDRITNALYPKQEIADLLGKRTAIVDSERLAEYKAYQTKYQQADTRYQSLKRAAQSSEEPTAVQQWRLHGDLYRTEVNNALNDWITYGNKNEIETALAMLDQIEKRNPKLAWLQWQEKLELSKLVTEDNQSFYLTLFSPALFYESADDTRWQRLTWKPAENASRVGSKETQLSISNLTVELIAVQILRPWMNSSLFERQFWQWPDQRDALSDGSDVPQGTLPAYATTMVVARNLTIELESNSEQNAALVEDIKLGNKSDKSISWGPFSLTNATVSGSNLIQCYGMQIVAMGCQKVPKSPNPDLTLQWPEISPQDPDKPPKDPDQPPKDPDQPPKEISVKWLGGEYQFNPKTKISQVKVLVQPAQELLPGSTNIDIRVGNVEFKIHSPIELRINHGEWWVLENTQPDRPNAGDSSTYGPFDVDRLTVEDLSNISIELQPETIVPLWTAQVKSLRLEVNVEGHGWIAYKQWQPGWLETTQDINYCQLQ
;
A
#
# COMPACT_ATOMS: atom_id res chain seq x y z
N MET A 1 12.18 16.61 15.51
CA MET A 1 12.78 16.57 14.16
C MET A 1 12.21 17.71 13.32
N PRO A 2 13.02 18.65 12.79
CA PRO A 2 12.52 19.72 11.93
C PRO A 2 11.86 19.18 10.66
N ILE A 3 10.80 19.85 10.20
CA ILE A 3 10.11 19.55 8.93
C ILE A 3 9.64 20.86 8.28
N SER A 4 9.73 20.95 6.96
CA SER A 4 9.31 22.11 6.18
C SER A 4 8.03 21.84 5.38
N PRO A 5 7.32 22.87 4.91
CA PRO A 5 6.22 22.71 3.96
C PRO A 5 6.62 21.94 2.69
N ASP A 6 7.84 22.11 2.19
CA ASP A 6 8.34 21.43 0.99
C ASP A 6 8.47 19.91 1.19
N ASP A 7 8.79 19.48 2.42
CA ASP A 7 8.83 18.05 2.79
C ASP A 7 7.43 17.40 2.78
N LEU A 8 6.37 18.21 2.80
CA LEU A 8 4.97 17.79 2.88
C LEU A 8 4.16 18.10 1.61
N GLY A 9 4.70 18.95 0.73
CA GLY A 9 4.06 19.46 -0.48
C GLY A 9 3.58 18.43 -1.50
N PHE A 10 4.11 17.21 -1.44
CA PHE A 10 3.78 16.14 -2.39
C PHE A 10 2.34 15.62 -2.26
N ASN A 11 1.70 15.82 -1.10
CA ASN A 11 0.36 15.31 -0.81
C ASN A 11 -0.75 16.30 -1.19
N GLN A 12 -0.44 17.30 -2.02
CA GLN A 12 -1.40 18.31 -2.48
C GLN A 12 -2.00 17.96 -3.84
N LYS A 13 -3.31 18.18 -4.00
CA LYS A 13 -3.97 18.09 -5.33
C LYS A 13 -3.56 19.22 -6.27
N ALA A 14 -3.32 20.41 -5.73
CA ALA A 14 -2.86 21.58 -6.49
C ALA A 14 -1.38 21.82 -6.16
N ASN A 15 -0.55 22.07 -7.18
CA ASN A 15 0.88 22.33 -7.00
C ASN A 15 1.17 23.73 -6.42
N ARG A 16 0.73 24.02 -5.19
CA ARG A 16 0.82 25.38 -4.63
C ARG A 16 2.25 25.80 -4.31
N LEU A 17 3.11 24.82 -4.03
CA LEU A 17 4.53 25.03 -3.75
C LEU A 17 5.39 25.01 -5.01
N ASN A 18 4.79 24.91 -6.21
CA ASN A 18 5.49 24.84 -7.50
C ASN A 18 6.58 23.74 -7.54
N LEU A 19 6.35 22.61 -6.87
CA LEU A 19 7.28 21.49 -6.86
C LEU A 19 7.31 20.83 -8.24
N THR A 20 8.49 20.49 -8.74
CA THR A 20 8.58 19.57 -9.88
C THR A 20 8.10 18.17 -9.47
N ALA A 21 7.74 17.33 -10.44
CA ALA A 21 7.34 15.96 -10.14
C ALA A 21 8.46 15.18 -9.41
N GLU A 22 9.71 15.45 -9.76
CA GLU A 22 10.89 14.90 -9.10
C GLU A 22 11.00 15.36 -7.64
N GLN A 23 10.87 16.67 -7.38
CA GLN A 23 10.89 17.22 -6.03
C GLN A 23 9.78 16.64 -5.16
N ALA A 24 8.57 16.51 -5.71
CA ALA A 24 7.44 15.88 -5.04
C ALA A 24 7.71 14.40 -4.72
N ARG A 25 8.29 13.63 -5.66
CA ARG A 25 8.69 12.23 -5.41
C ARG A 25 9.77 12.12 -4.34
N LYS A 26 10.77 13.01 -4.35
CA LYS A 26 11.84 13.02 -3.36
C LYS A 26 11.31 13.37 -1.97
N ALA A 27 10.39 14.33 -1.86
CA ALA A 27 9.70 14.65 -0.62
C ALA A 27 8.85 13.47 -0.13
N ALA A 28 8.08 12.83 -1.03
CA ALA A 28 7.28 11.64 -0.71
C ALA A 28 8.15 10.47 -0.22
N ALA A 29 9.29 10.21 -0.88
CA ALA A 29 10.23 9.17 -0.49
C ALA A 29 10.83 9.43 0.90
N LYS A 30 11.29 10.66 1.15
CA LYS A 30 11.80 11.06 2.48
C LYS A 30 10.75 10.91 3.57
N PHE A 31 9.53 11.38 3.32
CA PHE A 31 8.42 11.25 4.25
C PHE A 31 8.09 9.78 4.51
N ALA A 32 7.97 8.97 3.46
CA ALA A 32 7.70 7.54 3.57
C ALA A 32 8.79 6.83 4.40
N CYS A 33 10.08 7.07 4.13
CA CYS A 33 11.19 6.51 4.90
C CYS A 33 11.20 6.96 6.36
N LEU A 34 10.72 8.17 6.65
CA LEU A 34 10.65 8.69 8.01
C LEU A 34 9.57 7.97 8.82
N VAL A 35 8.34 7.90 8.30
CA VAL A 35 7.17 7.43 9.06
C VAL A 35 6.96 5.91 9.00
N ASN A 36 7.73 5.20 8.19
CA ASN A 36 7.70 3.74 8.11
C ASN A 36 8.83 3.06 8.88
N ARG A 37 9.69 3.83 9.55
CA ARG A 37 10.66 3.28 10.49
C ARG A 37 9.95 2.51 11.60
N ILE A 38 10.39 1.28 11.83
CA ILE A 38 9.86 0.45 12.92
C ILE A 38 10.35 1.06 14.25
N PRO A 39 9.44 1.39 15.18
CA PRO A 39 9.81 1.88 16.50
C PRO A 39 10.36 0.74 17.36
N GLN A 40 11.40 1.05 18.14
CA GLN A 40 11.76 0.24 19.29
C GLN A 40 10.89 0.60 20.49
N VAL A 41 10.63 -0.37 21.37
CA VAL A 41 9.86 -0.14 22.59
C VAL A 41 10.70 0.69 23.58
N GLY A 42 10.33 1.95 23.78
CA GLY A 42 11.04 2.87 24.66
C GLY A 42 10.36 4.23 24.81
N HIS A 43 10.92 5.09 25.68
CA HIS A 43 10.39 6.43 25.95
C HIS A 43 10.80 7.49 24.91
N CYS A 44 11.92 7.28 24.24
CA CYS A 44 12.31 8.03 23.05
C CYS A 44 11.93 7.23 21.80
N TRP A 45 12.06 7.82 20.62
CA TRP A 45 11.90 7.11 19.34
C TRP A 45 13.26 6.66 18.80
N PRO A 46 13.88 5.56 19.28
CA PRO A 46 14.90 4.89 18.52
C PRO A 46 14.23 4.00 17.47
N SER A 47 14.78 4.02 16.26
CA SER A 47 14.45 3.06 15.20
C SER A 47 15.71 2.31 14.84
N ASP A 48 15.57 1.01 14.62
CA ASP A 48 16.62 0.13 14.11
C ASP A 48 16.87 0.29 12.60
N GLN A 49 16.32 1.34 11.98
CA GLN A 49 16.36 1.66 10.55
C GLN A 49 15.56 0.73 9.63
N ARG A 50 14.98 -0.37 10.14
CA ARG A 50 14.11 -1.23 9.34
C ARG A 50 12.81 -0.52 9.02
N LEU A 51 12.25 -0.86 7.86
CA LEU A 51 11.06 -0.22 7.33
C LEU A 51 9.89 -1.19 7.35
N LEU A 52 8.73 -0.69 7.72
CA LEU A 52 7.49 -1.44 7.83
C LEU A 52 7.11 -2.14 6.53
N TRP A 53 7.37 -1.51 5.38
CA TRP A 53 7.05 -2.11 4.09
C TRP A 53 7.97 -3.29 3.75
N ASP A 54 9.20 -3.34 4.28
CA ASP A 54 10.11 -4.46 4.05
C ASP A 54 9.57 -5.70 4.78
N GLU A 55 9.16 -5.53 6.05
CA GLU A 55 8.51 -6.59 6.83
C GLU A 55 7.18 -7.01 6.18
N TYR A 56 6.35 -6.05 5.76
CA TYR A 56 5.07 -6.35 5.11
C TYR A 56 5.24 -7.09 3.77
N GLN A 57 6.24 -6.70 2.97
CA GLN A 57 6.60 -7.41 1.74
C GLN A 57 7.09 -8.83 2.04
N THR A 58 7.94 -9.01 3.05
CA THR A 58 8.38 -10.34 3.50
C THR A 58 7.21 -11.21 3.92
N ILE A 59 6.24 -10.66 4.66
CA ILE A 59 5.02 -11.39 5.02
C ILE A 59 4.27 -11.84 3.78
N LEU A 60 3.96 -10.92 2.87
CA LEU A 60 3.16 -11.24 1.68
C LEU A 60 3.87 -12.18 0.70
N LYS A 61 5.20 -12.20 0.71
CA LYS A 61 6.02 -13.06 -0.15
C LYS A 61 6.26 -14.45 0.44
N ASP A 62 6.69 -14.50 1.70
CA ASP A 62 7.15 -15.74 2.34
C ASP A 62 6.04 -16.42 3.16
N GLY A 63 5.00 -15.68 3.55
CA GLY A 63 3.89 -16.20 4.34
C GLY A 63 3.04 -17.20 3.56
N VAL A 64 2.63 -18.27 4.25
CA VAL A 64 1.67 -19.24 3.72
C VAL A 64 0.29 -18.97 4.29
N VAL A 65 -0.73 -19.17 3.45
CA VAL A 65 -2.13 -18.93 3.77
C VAL A 65 -2.87 -20.26 3.89
N ALA A 66 -3.76 -20.37 4.86
CA ALA A 66 -4.64 -21.52 5.01
C ALA A 66 -5.40 -21.81 3.71
N SER A 67 -5.40 -23.07 3.30
CA SER A 67 -6.11 -23.54 2.13
C SER A 67 -7.55 -23.82 2.51
N ILE A 68 -8.49 -23.11 1.87
CA ILE A 68 -9.92 -23.41 1.99
C ILE A 68 -10.45 -23.53 0.57
N GLU A 69 -11.35 -24.48 0.33
CA GLU A 69 -11.92 -24.73 -1.00
C GLU A 69 -12.41 -23.44 -1.65
N THR A 70 -11.88 -23.13 -2.83
CA THR A 70 -12.25 -21.94 -3.58
C THR A 70 -13.63 -22.11 -4.19
N ASN A 71 -14.63 -21.41 -3.65
CA ASN A 71 -15.94 -21.26 -4.28
C ASN A 71 -15.88 -20.17 -5.37
N PRO A 72 -16.15 -20.48 -6.67
CA PRO A 72 -16.17 -19.49 -7.74
C PRO A 72 -17.13 -18.31 -7.50
N GLU A 73 -18.26 -18.54 -6.82
CA GLU A 73 -19.23 -17.50 -6.50
C GLU A 73 -18.72 -16.53 -5.42
N ASP A 74 -17.89 -17.02 -4.49
CA ASP A 74 -17.21 -16.16 -3.51
C ASP A 74 -16.25 -15.22 -4.23
N LYS A 75 -15.49 -15.71 -5.21
CA LYS A 75 -14.61 -14.85 -6.02
C LYS A 75 -15.40 -13.78 -6.78
N LYS A 76 -16.46 -14.14 -7.49
CA LYS A 76 -17.29 -13.15 -8.20
C LYS A 76 -17.87 -12.08 -7.27
N THR A 77 -18.37 -12.51 -6.11
CA THR A 77 -18.94 -11.59 -5.11
C THR A 77 -17.85 -10.69 -4.51
N TYR A 78 -16.68 -11.24 -4.24
CA TYR A 78 -15.50 -10.52 -3.76
C TYR A 78 -15.07 -9.45 -4.75
N ASP A 79 -14.88 -9.82 -6.02
CA ASP A 79 -14.46 -8.91 -7.08
C ASP A 79 -15.50 -7.79 -7.28
N ARG A 80 -16.80 -8.11 -7.23
CA ARG A 80 -17.87 -7.11 -7.30
C ARG A 80 -17.81 -6.10 -6.15
N ILE A 81 -17.68 -6.58 -4.91
CA ILE A 81 -17.63 -5.70 -3.72
C ILE A 81 -16.34 -4.88 -3.71
N THR A 82 -15.20 -5.51 -3.98
CA THR A 82 -13.92 -4.82 -3.99
C THR A 82 -13.83 -3.79 -5.10
N ASN A 83 -14.32 -4.06 -6.31
CA ASN A 83 -14.36 -3.06 -7.38
C ASN A 83 -15.32 -1.90 -7.05
N ALA A 84 -16.42 -2.17 -6.35
CA ALA A 84 -17.36 -1.13 -5.92
C ALA A 84 -16.78 -0.23 -4.81
N LEU A 85 -16.04 -0.81 -3.86
CA LEU A 85 -15.47 -0.07 -2.72
C LEU A 85 -14.10 0.54 -3.03
N TYR A 86 -13.29 -0.18 -3.80
CA TYR A 86 -11.87 0.05 -4.06
C TYR A 86 -11.52 -0.07 -5.55
N PRO A 87 -12.09 0.78 -6.42
CA PRO A 87 -11.82 0.72 -7.85
C PRO A 87 -10.34 0.99 -8.17
N LYS A 88 -9.82 0.32 -9.20
CA LYS A 88 -8.56 0.68 -9.84
C LYS A 88 -8.78 1.91 -10.70
N GLN A 89 -7.95 2.93 -10.52
CA GLN A 89 -8.05 4.20 -11.25
C GLN A 89 -6.67 4.70 -11.68
N GLU A 90 -6.62 5.33 -12.85
CA GLU A 90 -5.47 6.14 -13.27
C GLU A 90 -5.49 7.48 -12.52
N ILE A 91 -4.48 7.71 -11.69
CA ILE A 91 -4.29 8.96 -10.96
C ILE A 91 -3.20 9.75 -11.65
N ALA A 92 -3.49 11.00 -11.98
CA ALA A 92 -2.49 12.00 -12.34
C ALA A 92 -2.38 13.03 -11.21
N ASP A 93 -1.27 13.02 -10.48
CA ASP A 93 -0.97 13.99 -9.43
C ASP A 93 0.49 14.48 -9.52
N LEU A 94 0.99 15.15 -8.47
CA LEU A 94 2.36 15.66 -8.42
C LEU A 94 3.43 14.56 -8.52
N LEU A 95 3.08 13.31 -8.22
CA LEU A 95 4.00 12.17 -8.32
C LEU A 95 4.01 11.56 -9.72
N GLY A 96 3.16 12.05 -10.62
CA GLY A 96 3.02 11.59 -12.00
C GLY A 96 1.75 10.76 -12.22
N LYS A 97 1.67 10.13 -13.40
CA LYS A 97 0.58 9.22 -13.76
C LYS A 97 0.87 7.81 -13.23
N ARG A 98 -0.11 7.20 -12.57
CA ARG A 98 -0.03 5.80 -12.10
C ARG A 98 -1.43 5.19 -11.94
N THR A 99 -1.51 3.88 -12.10
CA THR A 99 -2.66 3.09 -11.65
C THR A 99 -2.59 2.90 -10.13
N ALA A 100 -3.70 3.10 -9.43
CA ALA A 100 -3.78 2.80 -8.00
C ALA A 100 -5.18 2.31 -7.61
N ILE A 101 -5.24 1.51 -6.54
CA ILE A 101 -6.48 1.12 -5.88
C ILE A 101 -6.84 2.24 -4.89
N VAL A 102 -7.96 2.93 -5.14
CA VAL A 102 -8.41 4.07 -4.33
C VAL A 102 -9.74 3.79 -3.67
N ASP A 103 -10.07 4.53 -2.61
CA ASP A 103 -11.44 4.54 -2.10
C ASP A 103 -12.41 5.06 -3.19
N SER A 104 -13.51 4.36 -3.41
CA SER A 104 -14.63 4.87 -4.20
C SER A 104 -15.18 6.16 -3.59
N GLU A 105 -15.88 6.97 -4.39
CA GLU A 105 -16.52 8.21 -3.92
C GLU A 105 -17.43 7.94 -2.71
N ARG A 106 -18.27 6.90 -2.78
CA ARG A 106 -19.15 6.49 -1.67
C ARG A 106 -18.38 6.10 -0.41
N LEU A 107 -17.27 5.38 -0.56
CA LEU A 107 -16.43 5.00 0.58
C LEU A 107 -15.70 6.21 1.17
N ALA A 108 -15.29 7.17 0.34
CA ALA A 108 -14.70 8.42 0.79
C ALA A 108 -15.71 9.28 1.58
N GLU A 109 -16.96 9.38 1.12
CA GLU A 109 -18.06 10.03 1.83
C GLU A 109 -18.34 9.34 3.18
N TYR A 110 -18.43 8.01 3.18
CA TYR A 110 -18.56 7.21 4.39
C TYR A 110 -17.50 7.57 5.44
N LYS A 111 -16.21 7.58 5.05
CA LYS A 111 -15.10 7.92 5.96
C LYS A 111 -15.17 9.38 6.43
N ALA A 112 -15.57 10.30 5.56
CA ALA A 112 -15.72 11.71 5.91
C ALA A 112 -16.81 11.94 6.96
N TYR A 113 -17.99 11.32 6.80
CA TYR A 113 -19.07 11.42 7.78
C TYR A 113 -18.81 10.61 9.06
N GLN A 114 -18.13 9.45 8.96
CA GLN A 114 -17.64 8.72 10.13
C GLN A 114 -16.73 9.62 10.99
N THR A 115 -15.83 10.37 10.36
CA THR A 115 -14.93 11.31 11.06
C THR A 115 -15.72 12.42 11.77
N LYS A 116 -16.73 13.01 11.11
CA LYS A 116 -17.60 14.04 11.72
C LYS A 116 -18.34 13.49 12.94
N TYR A 117 -18.89 12.28 12.84
CA TYR A 117 -19.55 11.61 13.96
C TYR A 117 -18.59 11.36 15.13
N GLN A 118 -17.40 10.81 14.87
CA GLN A 118 -16.38 10.57 15.90
C GLN A 118 -15.91 11.85 16.60
N GLN A 119 -15.79 12.96 15.85
CA GLN A 119 -15.46 14.27 16.43
C GLN A 119 -16.56 14.79 17.35
N ALA A 120 -17.83 14.70 16.91
CA ALA A 120 -18.98 15.09 17.72
C ALA A 120 -19.08 14.26 19.01
N ASP A 121 -18.94 12.92 18.90
CA ASP A 121 -18.99 12.03 20.06
C ASP A 121 -17.82 12.29 21.02
N THR A 122 -16.59 12.41 20.51
CA THR A 122 -15.42 12.72 21.34
C THR A 122 -15.60 14.02 22.12
N ARG A 123 -16.14 15.07 21.48
CA ARG A 123 -16.45 16.35 22.12
C ARG A 123 -17.53 16.20 23.19
N TYR A 124 -18.60 15.48 22.90
CA TYR A 124 -19.66 15.21 23.87
C TYR A 124 -19.11 14.47 25.10
N GLN A 125 -18.33 13.40 24.89
CA GLN A 125 -17.74 12.61 25.99
C GLN A 125 -16.68 13.39 26.78
N SER A 126 -15.91 14.27 26.13
CA SER A 126 -14.91 15.08 26.84
C SER A 126 -15.58 16.11 27.75
N LEU A 127 -16.59 16.83 27.25
CA LEU A 127 -17.35 17.81 28.03
C LEU A 127 -18.13 17.15 29.16
N LYS A 128 -18.74 15.98 28.90
CA LYS A 128 -19.42 15.18 29.92
C LYS A 128 -18.47 14.79 31.05
N ARG A 129 -17.30 14.25 30.71
CA ARG A 129 -16.28 13.84 31.70
C ARG A 129 -15.77 15.04 32.48
N ALA A 130 -15.45 16.15 31.80
CA ALA A 130 -15.01 17.37 32.45
C ALA A 130 -16.04 17.88 33.46
N ALA A 131 -17.32 17.87 33.13
CA ALA A 131 -18.38 18.26 34.05
C ALA A 131 -18.57 17.28 35.23
N GLN A 132 -18.33 15.98 35.03
CA GLN A 132 -18.44 14.97 36.08
C GLN A 132 -17.26 14.96 37.05
N SER A 133 -16.06 15.31 36.57
CA SER A 133 -14.83 15.28 37.35
C SER A 133 -14.38 16.63 37.89
N SER A 134 -15.01 17.73 37.47
CA SER A 134 -14.61 19.09 37.87
C SER A 134 -15.31 19.54 39.14
N GLU A 135 -14.54 20.13 40.05
CA GLU A 135 -15.05 20.87 41.21
C GLU A 135 -15.47 22.30 40.84
N GLU A 136 -15.15 22.75 39.62
CA GLU A 136 -15.49 24.10 39.16
C GLU A 136 -16.98 24.23 38.77
N PRO A 137 -17.73 25.17 39.37
CA PRO A 137 -19.15 25.38 39.09
C PRO A 137 -19.45 25.71 37.61
N THR A 138 -18.50 26.33 36.91
CA THR A 138 -18.63 26.78 35.52
C THR A 138 -18.76 25.61 34.55
N ALA A 139 -17.93 24.58 34.68
CA ALA A 139 -17.98 23.37 33.84
C ALA A 139 -19.29 22.59 34.06
N VAL A 140 -19.73 22.47 35.32
CA VAL A 140 -21.00 21.82 35.66
C VAL A 140 -22.19 22.60 35.11
N GLN A 141 -22.17 23.93 35.22
CA GLN A 141 -23.24 24.79 34.72
C GLN A 141 -23.30 24.80 33.19
N GLN A 142 -22.17 24.88 32.50
CA GLN A 142 -22.11 24.78 31.04
C GLN A 142 -22.70 23.45 30.54
N TRP A 143 -22.36 22.34 31.20
CA TRP A 143 -22.93 21.05 30.85
C TRP A 143 -24.45 20.98 31.10
N ARG A 144 -24.93 21.53 32.23
CA ARG A 144 -26.38 21.59 32.51
C ARG A 144 -27.14 22.40 31.45
N LEU A 145 -26.54 23.46 30.90
CA LEU A 145 -27.17 24.33 29.91
C LEU A 145 -27.07 23.77 28.48
N HIS A 146 -25.99 23.07 28.14
CA HIS A 146 -25.67 22.71 26.74
C HIS A 146 -25.56 21.19 26.49
N GLY A 147 -25.68 20.34 27.51
CA GLY A 147 -25.51 18.88 27.36
C GLY A 147 -26.43 18.26 26.31
N ASP A 148 -27.70 18.68 26.28
CA ASP A 148 -28.68 18.21 25.29
C ASP A 148 -28.36 18.70 23.86
N LEU A 149 -27.78 19.89 23.73
CA LEU A 149 -27.32 20.41 22.44
C LEU A 149 -26.19 19.54 21.88
N TYR A 150 -25.16 19.24 22.68
CA TYR A 150 -24.07 18.37 22.26
C TYR A 150 -24.54 16.95 21.94
N ARG A 151 -25.51 16.41 22.70
CA ARG A 151 -26.14 15.12 22.37
C ARG A 151 -26.87 15.18 21.03
N THR A 152 -27.57 16.28 20.76
CA THR A 152 -28.26 16.51 19.49
C THR A 152 -27.27 16.61 18.33
N GLU A 153 -26.13 17.28 18.52
CA GLU A 153 -25.05 17.33 17.51
C GLU A 153 -24.53 15.93 17.16
N VAL A 154 -24.33 15.05 18.16
CA VAL A 154 -23.93 13.66 17.93
C VAL A 154 -24.99 12.90 17.12
N ASN A 155 -26.27 13.03 17.50
CA ASN A 155 -27.37 12.37 16.80
C ASN A 155 -27.50 12.87 15.34
N ASN A 156 -27.35 14.17 15.11
CA ASN A 156 -27.37 14.74 13.77
C ASN A 156 -26.21 14.22 12.93
N ALA A 157 -24.99 14.19 13.49
CA ALA A 157 -23.81 13.65 12.79
C ALA A 157 -23.98 12.16 12.45
N LEU A 158 -24.64 11.38 13.30
CA LEU A 158 -24.99 9.98 13.01
C LEU A 158 -26.03 9.86 11.89
N ASN A 159 -27.09 10.66 11.94
CA ASN A 159 -28.12 10.67 10.89
C ASN A 159 -27.54 11.09 9.53
N ASP A 160 -26.64 12.08 9.52
CA ASP A 160 -25.91 12.50 8.34
C ASP A 160 -25.03 11.38 7.80
N TRP A 161 -24.35 10.63 8.68
CA TRP A 161 -23.54 9.49 8.27
C TRP A 161 -24.39 8.37 7.66
N ILE A 162 -25.55 8.08 8.24
CA ILE A 162 -26.50 7.12 7.69
C ILE A 162 -27.00 7.56 6.32
N THR A 163 -27.41 8.82 6.19
CA THR A 163 -28.10 9.33 4.98
C THR A 163 -27.14 9.68 3.86
N TYR A 164 -26.11 10.47 4.15
CA TYR A 164 -25.19 11.03 3.17
C TYR A 164 -23.86 10.28 3.11
N GLY A 165 -23.49 9.58 4.18
CA GLY A 165 -22.28 8.75 4.20
C GLY A 165 -22.53 7.30 3.80
N ASN A 166 -23.72 6.93 3.35
CA ASN A 166 -24.07 5.58 2.90
C ASN A 166 -23.73 4.48 3.93
N LYS A 167 -23.82 4.80 5.25
CA LYS A 167 -23.31 3.93 6.34
C LYS A 167 -23.77 2.49 6.22
N ASN A 168 -25.07 2.26 6.06
CA ASN A 168 -25.65 0.92 6.07
C ASN A 168 -25.19 0.08 4.87
N GLU A 169 -25.12 0.68 3.68
CA GLU A 169 -24.69 -0.02 2.46
C GLU A 169 -23.22 -0.41 2.54
N ILE A 170 -22.36 0.54 2.95
CA ILE A 170 -20.92 0.32 3.06
C ILE A 170 -20.60 -0.71 4.16
N GLU A 171 -21.22 -0.61 5.33
CA GLU A 171 -21.02 -1.60 6.41
C GLU A 171 -21.51 -2.99 6.02
N THR A 172 -22.61 -3.09 5.27
CA THR A 172 -23.09 -4.37 4.73
C THR A 172 -22.07 -4.96 3.74
N ALA A 173 -21.54 -4.15 2.83
CA ALA A 173 -20.53 -4.58 1.87
C ALA A 173 -19.22 -5.02 2.55
N LEU A 174 -18.75 -4.26 3.55
CA LEU A 174 -17.56 -4.60 4.35
C LEU A 174 -17.77 -5.88 5.17
N ALA A 175 -18.96 -6.09 5.75
CA ALA A 175 -19.28 -7.32 6.48
C ALA A 175 -19.32 -8.54 5.56
N MET A 176 -19.87 -8.40 4.35
CA MET A 176 -19.83 -9.46 3.32
C MET A 176 -18.40 -9.77 2.89
N LEU A 177 -17.56 -8.74 2.71
CA LEU A 177 -16.15 -8.90 2.40
C LEU A 177 -15.44 -9.69 3.51
N ASP A 178 -15.58 -9.31 4.78
CA ASP A 178 -14.97 -10.04 5.91
C ASP A 178 -15.44 -11.51 5.99
N GLN A 179 -16.72 -11.79 5.69
CA GLN A 179 -17.21 -13.18 5.60
C GLN A 179 -16.54 -13.96 4.48
N ILE A 180 -16.38 -13.36 3.29
CA ILE A 180 -15.70 -14.00 2.17
C ILE A 180 -14.21 -14.18 2.47
N GLU A 181 -13.53 -13.18 3.03
CA GLU A 181 -12.11 -13.27 3.41
C GLU A 181 -11.86 -14.39 4.43
N LYS A 182 -12.78 -14.62 5.37
CA LYS A 182 -12.70 -15.75 6.32
C LYS A 182 -12.85 -17.10 5.64
N ARG A 183 -13.72 -17.20 4.62
CA ARG A 183 -13.93 -18.45 3.85
C ARG A 183 -12.85 -18.68 2.81
N ASN A 184 -12.30 -17.62 2.22
CA ASN A 184 -11.29 -17.70 1.17
C ASN A 184 -10.21 -16.62 1.38
N PRO A 185 -9.29 -16.86 2.33
CA PRO A 185 -8.26 -15.88 2.68
C PRO A 185 -7.29 -15.56 1.54
N LYS A 186 -7.16 -16.47 0.56
CA LYS A 186 -6.30 -16.29 -0.61
C LYS A 186 -6.73 -15.11 -1.47
N LEU A 187 -8.04 -14.80 -1.54
CA LEU A 187 -8.53 -13.63 -2.27
C LEU A 187 -8.03 -12.32 -1.64
N ALA A 188 -8.12 -12.21 -0.32
CA ALA A 188 -7.60 -11.08 0.44
C ALA A 188 -6.09 -10.92 0.23
N TRP A 189 -5.35 -12.03 0.35
CA TRP A 189 -3.90 -12.05 0.20
C TRP A 189 -3.44 -11.55 -1.16
N LEU A 190 -4.06 -12.03 -2.25
CA LEU A 190 -3.75 -11.61 -3.62
C LEU A 190 -4.04 -10.12 -3.82
N GLN A 191 -5.16 -9.62 -3.30
CA GLN A 191 -5.48 -8.20 -3.39
C GLN A 191 -4.46 -7.34 -2.62
N TRP A 192 -3.99 -7.80 -1.46
CA TRP A 192 -2.99 -7.07 -0.68
C TRP A 192 -1.63 -7.04 -1.35
N GLN A 193 -1.23 -8.14 -2.01
CA GLN A 193 -0.04 -8.18 -2.87
C GLN A 193 -0.15 -7.18 -4.01
N GLU A 194 -1.27 -7.18 -4.74
CA GLU A 194 -1.49 -6.22 -5.83
C GLU A 194 -1.46 -4.77 -5.34
N LYS A 195 -2.09 -4.49 -4.19
CA LYS A 195 -2.11 -3.14 -3.61
C LYS A 195 -0.71 -2.65 -3.20
N LEU A 196 0.12 -3.56 -2.71
CA LEU A 196 1.52 -3.28 -2.39
C LEU A 196 2.28 -2.89 -3.65
N GLU A 197 2.23 -3.73 -4.69
CA GLU A 197 2.95 -3.51 -5.95
C GLU A 197 2.52 -2.21 -6.66
N LEU A 198 1.21 -1.94 -6.76
CA LEU A 198 0.69 -0.72 -7.39
C LEU A 198 1.07 0.57 -6.64
N SER A 199 1.42 0.46 -5.36
CA SER A 199 1.82 1.62 -4.55
C SER A 199 3.33 1.88 -4.56
N LYS A 200 4.11 1.03 -5.23
CA LYS A 200 5.55 1.17 -5.36
C LYS A 200 5.88 2.32 -6.31
N LEU A 201 6.75 3.21 -5.87
CA LEU A 201 7.25 4.34 -6.63
C LEU A 201 8.78 4.32 -6.62
N VAL A 202 9.39 4.95 -7.62
CA VAL A 202 10.85 5.03 -7.76
C VAL A 202 11.25 6.49 -7.97
N THR A 203 12.28 6.93 -7.26
CA THR A 203 12.92 8.24 -7.47
C THR A 203 13.88 8.18 -8.66
N GLU A 204 14.35 9.33 -9.16
CA GLU A 204 15.36 9.36 -10.24
C GLU A 204 16.69 8.72 -9.81
N ASP A 205 17.02 8.77 -8.52
CA ASP A 205 18.17 8.08 -7.91
C ASP A 205 17.97 6.55 -7.81
N ASN A 206 16.94 6.00 -8.46
CA ASN A 206 16.56 4.58 -8.45
C ASN A 206 16.24 4.02 -7.05
N GLN A 207 15.86 4.88 -6.10
CA GLN A 207 15.41 4.46 -4.78
C GLN A 207 13.91 4.13 -4.84
N SER A 208 13.58 2.87 -4.59
CA SER A 208 12.18 2.43 -4.46
C SER A 208 11.62 2.80 -3.09
N PHE A 209 10.35 3.21 -3.05
CA PHE A 209 9.60 3.45 -1.82
C PHE A 209 8.11 3.15 -2.05
N TYR A 210 7.37 2.93 -0.97
CA TYR A 210 5.92 2.73 -1.04
C TYR A 210 5.19 4.00 -0.62
N LEU A 211 4.25 4.44 -1.46
CA LEU A 211 3.53 5.70 -1.27
C LEU A 211 2.89 5.76 0.11
N THR A 212 3.32 6.72 0.93
CA THR A 212 2.76 6.96 2.25
C THR A 212 2.28 8.40 2.31
N LEU A 213 1.01 8.57 2.61
CA LEU A 213 0.32 9.86 2.65
C LEU A 213 0.03 10.25 4.09
N PHE A 214 -0.57 11.43 4.25
CA PHE A 214 -1.03 11.88 5.56
C PHE A 214 -2.35 12.65 5.44
N SER A 215 -3.08 12.74 6.54
CA SER A 215 -4.33 13.51 6.60
C SER A 215 -4.41 14.29 7.91
N PRO A 216 -4.77 15.59 7.86
CA PRO A 216 -5.20 16.34 6.67
C PRO A 216 -4.03 16.82 5.80
N ALA A 217 -4.18 16.86 4.47
CA ALA A 217 -3.08 17.15 3.52
C ALA A 217 -2.49 18.58 3.58
N LEU A 218 -3.24 19.57 4.09
CA LEU A 218 -2.84 21.00 4.10
C LEU A 218 -2.78 21.60 5.51
N PHE A 219 -2.48 20.77 6.52
CA PHE A 219 -2.45 21.20 7.92
C PHE A 219 -1.39 22.28 8.22
N TYR A 220 -0.40 22.42 7.33
CA TYR A 220 0.75 23.31 7.49
C TYR A 220 0.61 24.67 6.78
N GLU A 221 -0.44 24.90 5.98
CA GLU A 221 -0.54 26.13 5.17
C GLU A 221 -1.07 27.35 5.93
N SER A 222 -2.08 27.18 6.80
CA SER A 222 -2.75 28.31 7.43
C SER A 222 -2.23 28.56 8.85
N ALA A 223 -1.86 29.82 9.12
CA ALA A 223 -1.57 30.31 10.46
C ALA A 223 -2.83 30.26 11.35
N ASP A 224 -4.01 30.43 10.78
CA ASP A 224 -5.30 30.47 11.47
C ASP A 224 -6.05 29.12 11.44
N ASP A 225 -5.34 28.03 11.15
CA ASP A 225 -5.93 26.69 11.19
C ASP A 225 -6.30 26.29 12.62
N THR A 226 -7.60 26.34 12.91
CA THR A 226 -8.20 26.01 14.22
C THR A 226 -7.97 24.58 14.69
N ARG A 227 -7.43 23.71 13.83
CA ARG A 227 -7.02 22.34 14.20
C ARG A 227 -5.75 22.32 15.04
N TRP A 228 -4.93 23.38 15.00
CA TRP A 228 -3.78 23.51 15.88
C TRP A 228 -4.23 23.85 17.30
N GLN A 229 -3.82 23.03 18.24
CA GLN A 229 -4.09 23.23 19.66
C GLN A 229 -2.92 23.96 20.30
N ARG A 230 -3.20 25.16 20.80
CA ARG A 230 -2.21 25.90 21.60
C ARG A 230 -2.15 25.31 23.00
N LEU A 231 -0.96 24.92 23.41
CA LEU A 231 -0.63 24.50 24.76
C LEU A 231 0.25 25.55 25.41
N THR A 232 -0.09 25.89 26.66
CA THR A 232 0.71 26.74 27.53
C THR A 232 1.04 25.95 28.79
N TRP A 233 2.33 25.87 29.12
CA TRP A 233 2.81 25.18 30.31
C TRP A 233 3.63 26.14 31.18
N LYS A 234 3.24 26.24 32.45
CA LYS A 234 3.92 27.02 33.49
C LYS A 234 4.38 26.06 34.59
N PRO A 235 5.69 25.92 34.85
CA PRO A 235 6.18 24.92 35.81
C PRO A 235 5.71 25.14 37.24
N ALA A 236 5.59 26.39 37.70
CA ALA A 236 5.12 26.73 39.04
C ALA A 236 3.72 26.16 39.37
N GLU A 237 2.89 25.94 38.34
CA GLU A 237 1.52 25.39 38.47
C GLU A 237 1.47 23.86 38.31
N ASN A 238 2.56 23.23 37.84
CA ASN A 238 2.57 21.83 37.37
C ASN A 238 3.68 20.96 38.00
N ALA A 239 4.33 21.43 39.07
CA ALA A 239 5.50 20.82 39.70
C ALA A 239 5.30 19.35 40.16
N SER A 240 4.06 18.88 40.33
CA SER A 240 3.74 17.52 40.76
C SER A 240 3.77 16.46 39.65
N ARG A 241 3.96 16.84 38.37
CA ARG A 241 3.75 15.95 37.20
C ARG A 241 5.00 15.56 36.41
N VAL A 242 6.20 16.02 36.77
CA VAL A 242 7.42 15.76 36.00
C VAL A 242 8.46 15.02 36.84
N GLY A 243 8.78 13.78 36.44
CA GLY A 243 9.79 12.93 37.06
C GLY A 243 11.21 13.19 36.53
N SER A 244 12.17 13.11 37.45
CA SER A 244 13.64 13.09 37.32
C SER A 244 14.38 14.36 36.86
N LYS A 245 15.36 14.71 37.71
CA LYS A 245 16.36 15.76 37.59
C LYS A 245 17.48 15.29 36.66
N GLU A 246 17.60 15.83 35.47
CA GLU A 246 18.89 15.94 34.78
C GLU A 246 18.76 16.95 33.63
N THR A 247 19.56 18.02 33.67
CA THR A 247 19.64 19.13 32.68
C THR A 247 18.37 19.98 32.44
N GLN A 248 17.59 20.26 33.49
CA GLN A 248 16.41 21.12 33.34
C GLN A 248 16.79 22.60 33.21
N LEU A 249 16.52 23.18 32.03
CA LEU A 249 16.37 24.63 31.90
C LEU A 249 15.36 25.14 32.92
N SER A 250 15.70 26.24 33.58
CA SER A 250 14.76 26.93 34.47
C SER A 250 13.84 27.76 33.57
N ILE A 251 12.59 27.32 33.38
CA ILE A 251 11.64 28.01 32.51
C ILE A 251 10.48 28.58 33.31
N SER A 252 10.02 29.78 32.97
CA SER A 252 8.83 30.39 33.56
C SER A 252 7.57 30.04 32.77
N ASN A 253 7.70 29.91 31.45
CA ASN A 253 6.57 29.67 30.55
C ASN A 253 7.01 28.94 29.27
N LEU A 254 6.18 28.02 28.81
CA LEU A 254 6.31 27.36 27.52
C LEU A 254 5.01 27.55 26.76
N THR A 255 5.07 27.99 25.51
CA THR A 255 3.92 28.00 24.61
C THR A 255 4.28 27.30 23.31
N VAL A 256 3.39 26.42 22.84
CA VAL A 256 3.56 25.67 21.60
C VAL A 256 2.20 25.37 20.96
N GLU A 257 2.15 25.29 19.64
CA GLU A 257 0.98 24.80 18.92
C GLU A 257 1.24 23.38 18.44
N LEU A 258 0.30 22.45 18.72
CA LEU A 258 0.39 21.04 18.34
C LEU A 258 -0.75 20.64 17.41
N ILE A 259 -0.47 19.69 16.52
CA ILE A 259 -1.48 19.00 15.72
C ILE A 259 -1.13 17.52 15.57
N ALA A 260 -2.16 16.66 15.63
CA ALA A 260 -2.03 15.24 15.32
C ALA A 260 -2.42 15.01 13.86
N VAL A 261 -1.51 14.40 13.08
CA VAL A 261 -1.69 14.13 11.66
C VAL A 261 -1.65 12.62 11.44
N GLN A 262 -2.71 12.08 10.83
CA GLN A 262 -2.83 10.66 10.56
C GLN A 262 -1.91 10.24 9.42
N ILE A 263 -1.23 9.10 9.56
CA ILE A 263 -0.40 8.49 8.52
C ILE A 263 -1.27 7.50 7.75
N LEU A 264 -1.30 7.63 6.43
CA LEU A 264 -2.10 6.79 5.54
C LEU A 264 -1.17 5.95 4.66
N ARG A 265 -1.40 4.63 4.63
CA ARG A 265 -0.62 3.69 3.83
C ARG A 265 -1.54 2.97 2.84
N PRO A 266 -1.74 3.51 1.62
CA PRO A 266 -2.51 2.85 0.60
C PRO A 266 -2.08 1.39 0.38
N TRP A 267 -0.78 1.09 0.44
CA TRP A 267 -0.23 -0.26 0.25
C TRP A 267 -0.51 -1.26 1.36
N MET A 268 -0.86 -0.82 2.58
CA MET A 268 -0.93 -1.69 3.76
C MET A 268 -2.37 -2.00 4.15
N ASN A 269 -2.69 -3.26 4.39
CA ASN A 269 -3.86 -3.64 5.16
C ASN A 269 -3.42 -4.10 6.56
N SER A 270 -3.62 -3.26 7.57
CA SER A 270 -3.19 -3.56 8.95
C SER A 270 -3.92 -4.75 9.56
N SER A 271 -5.10 -5.11 9.06
CA SER A 271 -5.84 -6.28 9.57
C SER A 271 -5.06 -7.58 9.36
N LEU A 272 -4.12 -7.62 8.40
CA LEU A 272 -3.21 -8.75 8.19
C LEU A 272 -2.57 -9.22 9.51
N PHE A 273 -2.15 -8.29 10.37
CA PHE A 273 -1.48 -8.63 11.63
C PHE A 273 -2.42 -9.32 12.64
N GLU A 274 -3.73 -9.16 12.49
CA GLU A 274 -4.75 -9.79 13.34
C GLU A 274 -5.30 -11.08 12.73
N ARG A 275 -5.02 -11.37 11.45
CA ARG A 275 -5.59 -12.53 10.76
C ARG A 275 -4.88 -13.81 11.20
N GLN A 276 -5.68 -14.82 11.53
CA GLN A 276 -5.22 -16.14 11.99
C GLN A 276 -5.07 -17.16 10.85
N PHE A 277 -5.28 -16.74 9.61
CA PHE A 277 -5.24 -17.62 8.43
C PHE A 277 -3.88 -17.64 7.72
N TRP A 278 -2.87 -16.96 8.25
CA TRP A 278 -1.51 -16.99 7.69
C TRP A 278 -0.47 -17.35 8.76
N GLN A 279 0.64 -17.94 8.32
CA GLN A 279 1.81 -18.26 9.15
C GLN A 279 3.09 -18.29 8.33
N TRP A 280 4.23 -18.39 9.01
CA TRP A 280 5.50 -18.68 8.36
C TRP A 280 5.60 -20.15 7.97
N PRO A 281 6.11 -20.48 6.77
CA PRO A 281 6.34 -21.87 6.38
C PRO A 281 7.48 -22.52 7.15
N ASP A 282 8.43 -21.75 7.67
CA ASP A 282 9.66 -22.24 8.32
C ASP A 282 9.64 -22.14 9.85
N GLN A 283 8.47 -21.87 10.45
CA GLN A 283 8.28 -21.75 11.90
C GLN A 283 9.22 -20.74 12.58
N ARG A 284 9.72 -19.74 11.85
CA ARG A 284 10.49 -18.63 12.43
C ARG A 284 9.66 -17.86 13.47
N ASP A 285 10.35 -17.06 14.28
CA ASP A 285 9.74 -16.28 15.35
C ASP A 285 8.62 -15.36 14.86
N ALA A 286 7.68 -15.10 15.76
CA ALA A 286 6.60 -14.14 15.52
C ALA A 286 7.16 -12.72 15.34
N LEU A 287 6.53 -11.96 14.45
CA LEU A 287 6.77 -10.53 14.27
C LEU A 287 6.51 -9.75 15.56
N SER A 288 5.47 -10.14 16.28
CA SER A 288 5.21 -9.66 17.64
C SER A 288 4.62 -10.77 18.50
N ASP A 289 4.93 -10.73 19.80
CA ASP A 289 4.33 -11.58 20.83
C ASP A 289 2.97 -11.04 21.35
N GLY A 290 2.63 -9.79 21.03
CA GLY A 290 1.40 -9.12 21.49
C GLY A 290 1.35 -8.76 22.98
N SER A 291 2.45 -8.90 23.72
CA SER A 291 2.49 -8.63 25.16
C SER A 291 2.34 -7.13 25.49
N ASP A 292 2.29 -6.77 26.77
CA ASP A 292 2.20 -5.35 27.19
C ASP A 292 3.45 -4.55 26.79
N VAL A 293 4.61 -5.21 26.82
CA VAL A 293 5.88 -4.69 26.32
C VAL A 293 6.27 -5.54 25.11
N PRO A 294 5.65 -5.29 23.94
CA PRO A 294 5.70 -6.20 22.81
C PRO A 294 7.14 -6.44 22.35
N GLN A 295 7.49 -7.71 22.14
CA GLN A 295 8.77 -8.14 21.61
C GLN A 295 8.60 -8.67 20.18
N GLY A 296 9.68 -8.68 19.40
CA GLY A 296 9.72 -9.24 18.04
C GLY A 296 10.28 -8.27 17.01
N THR A 297 10.26 -8.68 15.75
CA THR A 297 10.80 -7.90 14.62
C THR A 297 9.89 -6.73 14.22
N LEU A 298 8.61 -6.75 14.56
CA LEU A 298 7.65 -5.67 14.31
C LEU A 298 6.67 -5.54 15.50
N PRO A 299 7.11 -4.94 16.63
CA PRO A 299 6.29 -4.84 17.83
C PRO A 299 5.18 -3.77 17.72
N ALA A 300 5.39 -2.75 16.89
CA ALA A 300 4.46 -1.65 16.67
C ALA A 300 4.77 -0.94 15.34
N TYR A 301 3.88 -0.07 14.89
CA TYR A 301 4.13 0.84 13.77
C TYR A 301 3.46 2.21 13.98
N ALA A 302 4.01 3.27 13.38
CA ALA A 302 3.48 4.63 13.50
C ALA A 302 2.12 4.77 12.79
N THR A 303 1.10 5.31 13.44
CA THR A 303 -0.21 5.63 12.84
C THR A 303 -0.49 7.12 12.81
N THR A 304 0.17 7.90 13.67
CA THR A 304 -0.02 9.33 13.77
C THR A 304 1.33 10.01 13.98
N MET A 305 1.54 11.18 13.40
CA MET A 305 2.64 12.07 13.78
C MET A 305 2.08 13.29 14.53
N VAL A 306 2.77 13.71 15.59
CA VAL A 306 2.47 14.94 16.31
C VAL A 306 3.46 16.00 15.87
N VAL A 307 2.94 17.07 15.27
CA VAL A 307 3.73 18.18 14.75
C VAL A 307 3.55 19.38 15.68
N ALA A 308 4.65 20.06 15.99
CA ALA A 308 4.71 21.28 16.76
C ALA A 308 5.12 22.47 15.88
N ARG A 309 4.60 23.65 16.17
CA ARG A 309 5.06 24.94 15.60
C ARG A 309 4.94 26.06 16.64
N ASN A 310 5.52 27.22 16.30
CA ASN A 310 5.43 28.45 17.12
C ASN A 310 5.90 28.25 18.56
N LEU A 311 6.98 27.47 18.74
CA LEU A 311 7.54 27.19 20.06
C LEU A 311 8.16 28.45 20.65
N THR A 312 7.69 28.82 21.84
CA THR A 312 8.22 29.91 22.65
C THR A 312 8.56 29.38 24.04
N ILE A 313 9.80 29.56 24.46
CA ILE A 313 10.29 29.20 25.80
C ILE A 313 10.72 30.49 26.48
N GLU A 314 10.05 30.83 27.58
CA GLU A 314 10.45 31.90 28.46
C GLU A 314 11.25 31.29 29.63
N LEU A 315 12.48 31.74 29.76
CA LEU A 315 13.43 31.31 30.77
C LEU A 315 13.24 32.14 32.04
N GLU A 316 13.50 31.52 33.19
CA GLU A 316 13.60 32.27 34.44
C GLU A 316 14.79 33.25 34.38
N SER A 317 14.56 34.47 34.89
CA SER A 317 15.57 35.52 34.91
C SER A 317 16.74 35.13 35.81
N ASN A 318 17.98 35.43 35.39
CA ASN A 318 19.22 35.23 36.15
C ASN A 318 19.59 33.76 36.47
N SER A 319 19.07 32.78 35.73
CA SER A 319 19.53 31.40 35.86
C SER A 319 20.89 31.21 35.17
N GLU A 320 21.94 30.94 35.95
CA GLU A 320 23.27 30.57 35.43
C GLU A 320 23.20 29.32 34.54
N GLN A 321 22.23 28.43 34.82
CA GLN A 321 21.99 27.19 34.05
C GLN A 321 21.50 27.49 32.63
N ASN A 322 20.81 28.61 32.45
CA ASN A 322 20.28 29.03 31.16
C ASN A 322 21.32 29.79 30.30
N ALA A 323 22.34 30.37 30.93
CA ALA A 323 23.33 31.22 30.25
C ALA A 323 24.10 30.47 29.16
N ALA A 324 24.56 29.26 29.46
CA ALA A 324 25.31 28.42 28.52
C ALA A 324 24.47 28.04 27.28
N LEU A 325 23.19 27.66 27.47
CA LEU A 325 22.30 27.36 26.34
C LEU A 325 22.03 28.62 25.49
N VAL A 326 21.77 29.75 26.14
CA VAL A 326 21.51 31.01 25.43
C VAL A 326 22.73 31.43 24.61
N GLU A 327 23.94 31.24 25.14
CA GLU A 327 25.18 31.47 24.39
C GLU A 327 25.33 30.49 23.23
N ASP A 328 25.09 29.19 23.43
CA ASP A 328 25.11 28.17 22.37
C ASP A 328 24.15 28.52 21.22
N ILE A 329 22.93 28.98 21.53
CA ILE A 329 21.95 29.41 20.51
C ILE A 329 22.40 30.69 19.81
N LYS A 330 22.93 31.68 20.55
CA LYS A 330 23.38 32.97 20.00
C LYS A 330 24.61 32.85 19.10
N LEU A 331 25.51 31.93 19.39
CA LEU A 331 26.70 31.67 18.57
C LEU A 331 26.34 31.08 17.20
N GLY A 332 25.09 30.62 17.02
CA GLY A 332 24.65 29.89 15.85
C GLY A 332 25.37 28.54 15.73
N ASN A 333 24.87 27.66 14.88
CA ASN A 333 25.44 26.31 14.64
C ASN A 333 26.87 26.34 14.02
N LYS A 334 27.86 26.94 14.70
CA LYS A 334 29.29 26.89 14.33
C LYS A 334 29.96 25.59 14.78
N SER A 335 29.26 24.80 15.60
CA SER A 335 29.57 23.40 15.86
C SER A 335 28.44 22.57 15.28
N ASP A 336 28.72 21.41 14.69
CA ASP A 336 27.71 20.42 14.24
C ASP A 336 26.86 19.83 15.40
N LYS A 337 26.81 20.52 16.54
CA LYS A 337 26.15 20.09 17.76
C LYS A 337 24.67 20.44 17.68
N SER A 338 23.81 19.43 17.61
CA SER A 338 22.37 19.65 17.67
C SER A 338 21.97 20.16 19.06
N ILE A 339 21.39 21.35 19.13
CA ILE A 339 20.83 21.90 20.37
C ILE A 339 19.38 21.42 20.48
N SER A 340 19.01 20.80 21.59
CA SER A 340 17.65 20.31 21.85
C SER A 340 17.25 20.50 23.31
N TRP A 341 15.94 20.59 23.55
CA TRP A 341 15.36 20.60 24.88
C TRP A 341 14.09 19.74 24.89
N GLY A 342 14.14 18.63 25.64
CA GLY A 342 13.09 17.61 25.59
C GLY A 342 12.86 17.11 24.15
N PRO A 343 11.60 17.08 23.65
CA PRO A 343 11.31 16.66 22.28
C PRO A 343 11.57 17.74 21.22
N PHE A 344 11.95 18.95 21.62
CA PHE A 344 12.09 20.09 20.72
C PHE A 344 13.54 20.28 20.25
N SER A 345 13.70 20.47 18.95
CA SER A 345 14.95 20.94 18.37
C SER A 345 15.03 22.45 18.49
N LEU A 346 16.15 22.97 18.95
CA LEU A 346 16.43 24.40 19.06
C LEU A 346 17.40 24.88 17.97
N THR A 347 17.65 24.07 16.94
CA THR A 347 18.60 24.35 15.86
C THR A 347 18.26 25.62 15.06
N ASN A 348 16.97 25.96 14.97
CA ASN A 348 16.46 27.17 14.31
C ASN A 348 15.89 28.18 15.32
N ALA A 349 16.34 28.12 16.58
CA ALA A 349 15.88 29.03 17.61
C ALA A 349 16.61 30.37 17.55
N THR A 350 15.89 31.44 17.84
CA THR A 350 16.43 32.79 18.06
C THR A 350 16.20 33.18 19.51
N VAL A 351 17.15 33.89 20.11
CA VAL A 351 17.00 34.45 21.46
C VAL A 351 16.71 35.95 21.35
N SER A 352 15.56 36.39 21.89
CA SER A 352 15.26 37.80 22.08
C SER A 352 15.59 38.20 23.53
N GLY A 353 16.50 39.17 23.71
CA GLY A 353 16.99 39.57 25.02
C GLY A 353 17.85 38.50 25.70
N SER A 354 17.56 38.23 26.98
CA SER A 354 18.26 37.24 27.81
C SER A 354 17.41 36.02 28.19
N ASN A 355 16.10 36.05 27.95
CA ASN A 355 15.17 35.07 28.52
C ASN A 355 14.12 34.51 27.56
N LEU A 356 14.03 34.98 26.31
CA LEU A 356 13.01 34.47 25.38
C LEU A 356 13.66 33.70 24.23
N ILE A 357 13.39 32.40 24.16
CA ILE A 357 13.76 31.54 23.04
C ILE A 357 12.53 31.35 22.15
N GLN A 358 12.65 31.66 20.86
CA GLN A 358 11.61 31.42 19.86
C GLN A 358 12.16 30.49 18.80
N CYS A 359 11.46 29.41 18.50
CA CYS A 359 11.82 28.51 17.41
C CYS A 359 10.80 28.60 16.28
N TYR A 360 11.28 28.98 15.10
CA TYR A 360 10.46 29.10 13.89
C TYR A 360 10.45 27.78 13.11
N GLY A 361 9.33 27.52 12.43
CA GLY A 361 9.13 26.32 11.62
C GLY A 361 8.39 25.21 12.35
N MET A 362 8.19 24.09 11.65
CA MET A 362 7.51 22.92 12.16
C MET A 362 8.49 21.84 12.58
N GLN A 363 8.08 21.02 13.54
CA GLN A 363 8.87 19.89 14.01
C GLN A 363 7.97 18.71 14.36
N ILE A 364 8.34 17.50 13.95
CA ILE A 364 7.73 16.28 14.51
C ILE A 364 8.31 16.08 15.90
N VAL A 365 7.44 16.06 16.92
CA VAL A 365 7.82 15.96 18.34
C VAL A 365 7.41 14.64 18.98
N ALA A 366 6.47 13.91 18.37
CA ALA A 366 6.09 12.57 18.79
C ALA A 366 5.45 11.81 17.62
N MET A 367 5.33 10.49 17.79
CA MET A 367 4.51 9.64 16.93
C MET A 367 3.58 8.79 17.80
N GLY A 368 2.33 8.68 17.38
CA GLY A 368 1.39 7.69 17.90
C GLY A 368 1.61 6.37 17.20
N CYS A 369 1.68 5.28 17.96
CA CYS A 369 1.90 3.94 17.45
C CYS A 369 0.71 3.02 17.71
N GLN A 370 0.48 2.11 16.78
CA GLN A 370 -0.36 0.95 17.00
C GLN A 370 0.53 -0.25 17.35
N LYS A 371 0.23 -0.88 18.49
CA LYS A 371 0.84 -2.14 18.90
C LYS A 371 0.39 -3.24 17.94
N VAL A 372 1.34 -4.04 17.47
CA VAL A 372 1.04 -5.24 16.69
C VAL A 372 0.62 -6.34 17.68
N PRO A 373 -0.51 -7.03 17.47
CA PRO A 373 -0.89 -8.17 18.30
C PRO A 373 0.07 -9.34 18.06
N LYS A 374 -0.14 -10.47 18.73
CA LYS A 374 0.62 -11.68 18.39
C LYS A 374 0.44 -11.99 16.90
N SER A 375 1.53 -12.00 16.14
CA SER A 375 1.47 -12.07 14.68
C SER A 375 2.72 -12.75 14.10
N PRO A 376 2.61 -13.82 13.28
CA PRO A 376 1.37 -14.53 13.01
C PRO A 376 0.80 -15.19 14.29
N ASN A 377 -0.51 -15.41 14.32
CA ASN A 377 -1.19 -16.17 15.36
C ASN A 377 -2.14 -17.19 14.71
N PRO A 378 -1.58 -18.23 14.07
CA PRO A 378 -2.35 -19.13 13.22
C PRO A 378 -3.41 -19.89 14.00
N ASP A 379 -4.59 -20.02 13.43
CA ASP A 379 -5.64 -20.91 13.90
C ASP A 379 -5.32 -22.34 13.45
N LEU A 380 -4.96 -23.18 14.41
CA LEU A 380 -4.58 -24.58 14.17
C LEU A 380 -5.75 -25.46 13.72
N THR A 381 -7.00 -24.95 13.77
CA THR A 381 -8.17 -25.66 13.24
C THR A 381 -8.35 -25.51 11.73
N LEU A 382 -7.64 -24.56 11.11
CA LEU A 382 -7.66 -24.36 9.66
C LEU A 382 -6.81 -25.41 8.93
N GLN A 383 -7.13 -25.65 7.66
CA GLN A 383 -6.32 -26.50 6.80
C GLN A 383 -5.12 -25.69 6.27
N TRP A 384 -3.92 -26.15 6.59
CA TRP A 384 -2.68 -25.52 6.17
C TRP A 384 -2.05 -26.32 5.03
N PRO A 385 -1.44 -25.66 4.03
CA PRO A 385 -0.65 -26.37 3.03
C PRO A 385 0.44 -27.19 3.72
N GLU A 386 0.71 -28.40 3.23
CA GLU A 386 1.77 -29.25 3.77
C GLU A 386 3.09 -28.46 3.74
N ILE A 387 3.55 -28.05 4.92
CA ILE A 387 4.88 -27.52 5.10
C ILE A 387 5.78 -28.73 4.87
N SER A 388 6.45 -28.80 3.71
CA SER A 388 7.46 -29.83 3.47
C SER A 388 8.44 -29.75 4.64
N PRO A 389 8.53 -30.78 5.51
CA PRO A 389 9.45 -30.73 6.62
C PRO A 389 10.84 -30.51 6.05
N GLN A 390 11.53 -29.48 6.54
CA GLN A 390 12.98 -29.46 6.39
C GLN A 390 13.46 -30.76 7.01
N ASP A 391 14.13 -31.57 6.20
CA ASP A 391 14.72 -32.84 6.57
C ASP A 391 15.38 -32.70 7.96
N PRO A 392 14.84 -33.35 9.01
CA PRO A 392 15.31 -33.14 10.39
C PRO A 392 16.76 -33.60 10.59
N ASP A 393 17.30 -34.38 9.65
CA ASP A 393 18.70 -34.79 9.62
C ASP A 393 19.62 -33.77 8.90
N LYS A 394 19.06 -32.67 8.38
CA LYS A 394 19.83 -31.57 7.80
C LYS A 394 20.12 -30.54 8.89
N PRO A 395 21.38 -30.36 9.33
CA PRO A 395 21.72 -29.37 10.34
C PRO A 395 21.28 -27.97 9.87
N PRO A 396 20.88 -27.08 10.80
CA PRO A 396 20.55 -25.70 10.47
C PRO A 396 21.69 -25.10 9.64
N LYS A 397 21.34 -24.40 8.56
CA LYS A 397 22.33 -23.73 7.70
C LYS A 397 23.13 -22.78 8.58
N ASP A 398 24.41 -23.09 8.75
CA ASP A 398 25.38 -22.21 9.37
C ASP A 398 25.40 -20.88 8.60
N PRO A 399 25.06 -19.75 9.23
CA PRO A 399 25.06 -18.44 8.57
C PRO A 399 26.46 -18.01 8.10
N ASP A 400 27.52 -18.70 8.56
CA ASP A 400 28.91 -18.45 8.17
C ASP A 400 29.45 -19.47 7.15
N GLN A 401 28.62 -20.36 6.58
CA GLN A 401 29.05 -21.22 5.48
C GLN A 401 29.25 -20.40 4.19
N PRO A 402 30.47 -20.38 3.61
CA PRO A 402 30.66 -19.80 2.29
C PRO A 402 29.78 -20.53 1.27
N PRO A 403 29.31 -19.84 0.21
CA PRO A 403 28.38 -20.41 -0.75
C PRO A 403 28.90 -21.74 -1.27
N LYS A 404 28.01 -22.75 -1.29
CA LYS A 404 28.31 -24.08 -1.80
C LYS A 404 28.93 -23.98 -3.19
N ASP A 405 29.97 -24.79 -3.36
CA ASP A 405 30.73 -25.09 -4.56
C ASP A 405 30.01 -24.69 -5.86
N PRO A 406 30.51 -23.68 -6.61
CA PRO A 406 29.90 -23.23 -7.87
C PRO A 406 29.87 -24.32 -8.96
N ASP A 407 30.53 -25.46 -8.73
CA ASP A 407 30.62 -26.57 -9.67
C ASP A 407 29.58 -27.69 -9.47
N GLN A 408 28.64 -27.59 -8.52
CA GLN A 408 27.52 -28.54 -8.47
C GLN A 408 26.55 -28.27 -9.64
N PRO A 409 26.28 -29.27 -10.52
CA PRO A 409 25.36 -29.09 -11.62
C PRO A 409 23.96 -28.75 -11.09
N PRO A 410 23.24 -27.79 -11.72
CA PRO A 410 21.91 -27.41 -11.28
C PRO A 410 21.01 -28.64 -11.19
N LYS A 411 20.27 -28.77 -10.09
CA LYS A 411 19.29 -29.83 -9.93
C LYS A 411 18.24 -29.67 -11.03
N GLU A 412 18.07 -30.71 -11.85
CA GLU A 412 17.04 -30.72 -12.90
C GLU A 412 15.64 -30.54 -12.29
N ILE A 413 14.79 -29.82 -13.02
CA ILE A 413 13.38 -29.63 -12.70
C ILE A 413 12.51 -30.47 -13.62
N SER A 414 11.51 -31.12 -13.02
CA SER A 414 10.48 -31.86 -13.74
C SER A 414 9.34 -30.93 -14.10
N VAL A 415 9.04 -30.78 -15.39
CA VAL A 415 7.95 -29.93 -15.87
C VAL A 415 6.98 -30.75 -16.72
N LYS A 416 5.70 -30.71 -16.35
CA LYS A 416 4.62 -31.38 -17.10
C LYS A 416 4.09 -30.46 -18.19
N TRP A 417 4.43 -30.75 -19.43
CA TRP A 417 3.98 -30.02 -20.62
C TRP A 417 3.07 -30.91 -21.49
N LEU A 418 2.51 -30.36 -22.56
CA LEU A 418 1.66 -31.15 -23.44
C LEU A 418 2.49 -32.19 -24.19
N GLY A 419 2.15 -33.45 -24.00
CA GLY A 419 2.86 -34.60 -24.59
C GLY A 419 3.74 -35.36 -23.63
N GLY A 420 3.95 -34.89 -22.38
CA GLY A 420 4.66 -35.65 -21.37
C GLY A 420 5.28 -34.82 -20.24
N GLU A 421 6.01 -35.52 -19.37
CA GLU A 421 6.85 -34.92 -18.34
C GLU A 421 8.29 -34.84 -18.84
N TYR A 422 8.88 -33.65 -18.76
CA TYR A 422 10.21 -33.36 -19.28
C TYR A 422 11.12 -32.93 -18.14
N GLN A 423 12.38 -33.38 -18.14
CA GLN A 423 13.39 -32.94 -17.18
C GLN A 423 14.28 -31.90 -17.86
N PHE A 424 14.46 -30.75 -17.23
CA PHE A 424 15.32 -29.70 -17.74
C PHE A 424 16.26 -29.17 -16.66
N ASN A 425 17.42 -28.68 -17.08
CA ASN A 425 18.15 -27.72 -16.27
C ASN A 425 17.31 -26.42 -16.19
N PRO A 426 17.06 -25.85 -15.00
CA PRO A 426 16.27 -24.63 -14.84
C PRO A 426 16.77 -23.47 -15.72
N LYS A 427 18.10 -23.41 -15.94
CA LYS A 427 18.77 -22.36 -16.70
C LYS A 427 18.85 -22.63 -18.20
N THR A 428 18.28 -23.74 -18.70
CA THR A 428 18.23 -24.00 -20.15
C THR A 428 17.47 -22.86 -20.82
N LYS A 429 18.09 -22.29 -21.86
CA LYS A 429 17.51 -21.16 -22.59
C LYS A 429 16.38 -21.62 -23.49
N ILE A 430 15.40 -20.74 -23.61
CA ILE A 430 14.41 -20.80 -24.68
C ILE A 430 15.03 -20.09 -25.88
N SER A 431 15.03 -20.74 -27.04
CA SER A 431 15.63 -20.17 -28.25
C SER A 431 14.60 -19.50 -29.14
N GLN A 432 13.35 -19.98 -29.13
CA GLN A 432 12.24 -19.43 -29.88
C GLN A 432 10.93 -19.77 -29.18
N VAL A 433 9.89 -18.96 -29.39
CA VAL A 433 8.52 -19.27 -29.02
C VAL A 433 7.65 -19.07 -30.26
N LYS A 434 6.58 -19.84 -30.40
CA LYS A 434 5.59 -19.63 -31.46
C LYS A 434 4.20 -19.95 -30.94
N VAL A 435 3.21 -19.25 -31.50
CA VAL A 435 1.80 -19.49 -31.21
C VAL A 435 1.16 -20.09 -32.46
N LEU A 436 0.46 -21.19 -32.27
CA LEU A 436 -0.37 -21.86 -33.27
C LEU A 436 -1.83 -21.52 -32.98
N VAL A 437 -2.52 -20.93 -33.96
CA VAL A 437 -3.94 -20.61 -33.86
C VAL A 437 -4.70 -21.43 -34.89
N GLN A 438 -5.64 -22.23 -34.41
CA GLN A 438 -6.57 -22.95 -35.28
C GLN A 438 -7.91 -22.22 -35.27
N PRO A 439 -8.32 -21.60 -36.39
CA PRO A 439 -9.64 -20.96 -36.49
C PRO A 439 -10.75 -22.03 -36.49
N ALA A 440 -11.93 -21.69 -35.97
CA ALA A 440 -13.12 -22.54 -36.13
C ALA A 440 -13.66 -22.42 -37.57
N GLN A 441 -14.13 -23.54 -38.15
CA GLN A 441 -14.70 -23.56 -39.50
C GLN A 441 -16.13 -23.00 -39.58
N GLU A 442 -16.83 -22.86 -38.46
CA GLU A 442 -18.22 -22.40 -38.42
C GLU A 442 -18.29 -20.91 -38.10
N LEU A 443 -18.50 -20.11 -39.15
CA LEU A 443 -19.10 -18.79 -39.00
C LEU A 443 -20.59 -18.98 -38.68
N LEU A 444 -21.16 -18.17 -37.77
CA LEU A 444 -22.57 -18.22 -37.39
C LEU A 444 -23.48 -18.19 -38.64
N PRO A 445 -24.62 -18.92 -38.66
CA PRO A 445 -25.66 -18.72 -39.67
C PRO A 445 -26.24 -17.31 -39.50
N GLY A 446 -25.71 -16.35 -40.27
CA GLY A 446 -26.05 -14.92 -40.16
C GLY A 446 -24.85 -13.97 -40.27
N SER A 447 -23.62 -14.45 -40.10
CA SER A 447 -22.41 -13.66 -40.39
C SER A 447 -21.99 -13.90 -41.85
N THR A 448 -22.79 -13.40 -42.79
CA THR A 448 -22.29 -13.20 -44.15
C THR A 448 -21.21 -12.13 -44.12
N ASN A 449 -20.13 -12.34 -44.87
CA ASN A 449 -19.19 -11.29 -45.27
C ASN A 449 -19.97 -9.99 -45.50
N ILE A 450 -19.78 -8.99 -44.64
CA ILE A 450 -20.40 -7.69 -44.86
C ILE A 450 -19.51 -7.00 -45.90
N ASP A 451 -19.85 -7.18 -47.17
CA ASP A 451 -19.28 -6.39 -48.26
C ASP A 451 -19.81 -4.96 -48.13
N ILE A 452 -19.06 -4.10 -47.45
CA ILE A 452 -19.39 -2.67 -47.42
C ILE A 452 -18.94 -2.07 -48.74
N ARG A 453 -19.90 -1.79 -49.63
CA ARG A 453 -19.67 -0.99 -50.84
C ARG A 453 -19.85 0.48 -50.52
N VAL A 454 -18.75 1.23 -50.62
CA VAL A 454 -18.79 2.70 -50.69
C VAL A 454 -18.38 3.08 -52.11
N GLY A 455 -19.38 3.28 -52.98
CA GLY A 455 -19.16 3.44 -54.43
C GLY A 455 -18.73 2.12 -55.10
N ASN A 456 -17.77 2.19 -56.02
CA ASN A 456 -17.24 1.02 -56.74
C ASN A 456 -16.09 0.29 -56.01
N VAL A 457 -15.84 0.65 -54.75
CA VAL A 457 -14.75 0.06 -53.95
C VAL A 457 -15.35 -0.86 -52.89
N GLU A 458 -14.89 -2.10 -52.90
CA GLU A 458 -15.26 -3.16 -51.96
C GLU A 458 -14.23 -3.18 -50.83
N PHE A 459 -14.68 -3.00 -49.58
CA PHE A 459 -13.81 -3.04 -48.41
C PHE A 459 -14.00 -4.36 -47.67
N LYS A 460 -12.95 -5.19 -47.63
CA LYS A 460 -12.89 -6.37 -46.76
C LYS A 460 -12.19 -5.99 -45.45
N ILE A 461 -12.92 -5.92 -44.36
CA ILE A 461 -12.36 -5.59 -43.04
C ILE A 461 -12.04 -6.91 -42.33
N HIS A 462 -10.76 -7.16 -42.09
CA HIS A 462 -10.27 -8.26 -41.25
C HIS A 462 -9.64 -7.62 -40.02
N SER A 463 -10.08 -7.98 -38.82
CA SER A 463 -9.45 -7.53 -37.58
C SER A 463 -8.37 -8.52 -37.18
N PRO A 464 -7.10 -8.10 -37.11
CA PRO A 464 -6.04 -8.97 -36.60
C PRO A 464 -6.24 -9.26 -35.11
N ILE A 465 -5.76 -10.43 -34.67
CA ILE A 465 -5.70 -10.78 -33.26
C ILE A 465 -4.34 -10.33 -32.75
N GLU A 466 -4.30 -9.66 -31.61
CA GLU A 466 -3.10 -9.28 -30.89
C GLU A 466 -2.85 -10.20 -29.69
N LEU A 467 -1.58 -10.41 -29.37
CA LEU A 467 -1.10 -11.23 -28.25
C LEU A 467 -0.07 -10.43 -27.45
N ARG A 468 -0.08 -10.56 -26.12
CA ARG A 468 1.06 -10.18 -25.27
C ARG A 468 1.35 -11.21 -24.18
N ILE A 469 2.58 -11.19 -23.68
CA ILE A 469 3.07 -12.07 -22.63
C ILE A 469 3.54 -11.26 -21.43
N ASN A 470 3.17 -11.65 -20.20
CA ASN A 470 3.56 -11.00 -18.94
C ASN A 470 3.35 -9.47 -18.93
N HIS A 471 2.23 -9.01 -19.48
CA HIS A 471 1.89 -7.59 -19.61
C HIS A 471 2.88 -6.76 -20.46
N GLY A 472 3.66 -7.40 -21.34
CA GLY A 472 4.54 -6.73 -22.30
C GLY A 472 3.79 -6.00 -23.44
N GLU A 473 4.51 -5.70 -24.53
CA GLU A 473 3.92 -5.06 -25.71
C GLU A 473 2.95 -5.99 -26.46
N TRP A 474 1.93 -5.40 -27.09
CA TRP A 474 0.93 -6.11 -27.90
C TRP A 474 1.44 -6.36 -29.31
N TRP A 475 1.27 -7.58 -29.81
CA TRP A 475 1.76 -7.99 -31.12
C TRP A 475 0.65 -8.56 -31.99
N VAL A 476 0.57 -8.07 -33.22
CA VAL A 476 -0.38 -8.55 -34.22
C VAL A 476 0.04 -9.93 -34.75
N LEU A 477 -0.87 -10.90 -34.71
CA LEU A 477 -0.68 -12.22 -35.31
C LEU A 477 -0.81 -12.09 -36.84
N GLU A 478 0.32 -11.95 -37.53
CA GLU A 478 0.34 -11.96 -38.99
C GLU A 478 -0.20 -13.31 -39.51
N ASN A 479 -1.08 -13.24 -40.52
CA ASN A 479 -1.56 -14.38 -41.33
C ASN A 479 -2.80 -15.17 -40.85
N THR A 480 -3.81 -14.51 -40.28
CA THR A 480 -5.15 -15.12 -40.06
C THR A 480 -6.08 -15.01 -41.28
N GLN A 481 -5.57 -15.13 -42.52
CA GLN A 481 -6.42 -15.04 -43.73
C GLN A 481 -7.34 -16.27 -43.86
N PRO A 482 -8.67 -16.13 -43.73
CA PRO A 482 -9.62 -17.24 -43.84
C PRO A 482 -9.95 -17.63 -45.29
N ASP A 483 -9.48 -16.86 -46.27
CA ASP A 483 -9.86 -16.92 -47.69
C ASP A 483 -9.53 -18.26 -48.37
N ARG A 484 -8.77 -19.13 -47.70
CA ARG A 484 -8.54 -20.51 -48.12
C ARG A 484 -9.31 -21.43 -47.17
N PRO A 485 -10.40 -22.09 -47.61
CA PRO A 485 -11.14 -23.07 -46.80
C PRO A 485 -10.32 -24.33 -46.42
N ASN A 486 -9.01 -24.35 -46.73
CA ASN A 486 -8.02 -25.35 -46.33
C ASN A 486 -6.72 -24.69 -45.82
N ALA A 487 -6.76 -23.46 -45.30
CA ALA A 487 -5.61 -22.88 -44.61
C ALA A 487 -5.30 -23.76 -43.38
N GLY A 488 -4.22 -24.54 -43.46
CA GLY A 488 -3.70 -25.29 -42.33
C GLY A 488 -3.32 -24.34 -41.18
N ASP A 489 -2.97 -24.93 -40.03
CA ASP A 489 -2.58 -24.21 -38.82
C ASP A 489 -1.68 -23.00 -39.15
N SER A 490 -2.11 -21.79 -38.77
CA SER A 490 -1.26 -20.61 -38.91
C SER A 490 -0.31 -20.57 -37.72
N SER A 491 0.99 -20.52 -38.02
CA SER A 491 2.05 -20.32 -37.04
C SER A 491 2.62 -18.93 -37.21
N THR A 492 2.71 -18.16 -36.13
CA THR A 492 3.50 -16.93 -36.11
C THR A 492 4.62 -17.03 -35.09
N TYR A 493 5.78 -16.48 -35.47
CA TYR A 493 6.97 -16.37 -34.65
C TYR A 493 7.05 -14.93 -34.16
N GLY A 494 6.67 -14.70 -32.90
CA GLY A 494 6.74 -13.37 -32.30
C GLY A 494 8.19 -12.94 -32.01
N PRO A 495 8.46 -11.63 -31.87
CA PRO A 495 9.74 -11.11 -31.39
C PRO A 495 9.85 -11.29 -29.87
N PHE A 496 9.94 -12.54 -29.43
CA PHE A 496 10.21 -12.84 -28.01
C PHE A 496 11.64 -12.44 -27.68
N ASP A 497 11.84 -11.62 -26.65
CA ASP A 497 13.15 -11.45 -26.00
C ASP A 497 13.49 -12.74 -25.25
N VAL A 498 13.82 -13.77 -26.03
CA VAL A 498 14.17 -15.10 -25.54
C VAL A 498 15.53 -15.12 -24.86
N ASP A 499 16.35 -14.08 -25.05
CA ASP A 499 17.70 -13.98 -24.48
C ASP A 499 17.67 -14.01 -22.94
N ARG A 500 16.51 -13.67 -22.36
CA ARG A 500 16.24 -13.67 -20.92
C ARG A 500 15.32 -14.79 -20.44
N LEU A 501 14.76 -15.61 -21.33
CA LEU A 501 13.80 -16.64 -20.97
C LEU A 501 14.48 -17.98 -20.69
N THR A 502 14.25 -18.51 -19.50
CA THR A 502 14.64 -19.86 -19.10
C THR A 502 13.41 -20.75 -18.89
N VAL A 503 13.64 -22.06 -18.73
CA VAL A 503 12.55 -23.02 -18.43
C VAL A 503 11.85 -22.67 -17.11
N GLU A 504 12.57 -22.14 -16.12
CA GLU A 504 11.99 -21.71 -14.84
C GLU A 504 11.00 -20.55 -15.02
N ASP A 505 11.35 -19.58 -15.87
CA ASP A 505 10.52 -18.40 -16.13
C ASP A 505 9.19 -18.78 -16.80
N LEU A 506 9.21 -19.77 -17.71
CA LEU A 506 8.02 -20.22 -18.45
C LEU A 506 6.89 -20.67 -17.52
N SER A 507 7.22 -21.29 -16.38
CA SER A 507 6.23 -21.82 -15.43
C SER A 507 5.31 -20.75 -14.82
N ASN A 508 5.68 -19.47 -14.91
CA ASN A 508 4.96 -18.34 -14.33
C ASN A 508 4.39 -17.37 -15.39
N ILE A 509 4.37 -17.76 -16.67
CA ILE A 509 3.98 -16.86 -17.76
C ILE A 509 2.45 -16.72 -17.89
N SER A 510 1.98 -15.47 -17.92
CA SER A 510 0.62 -15.09 -18.30
C SER A 510 0.56 -14.69 -19.77
N ILE A 511 -0.47 -15.16 -20.49
CA ILE A 511 -0.72 -14.84 -21.92
C ILE A 511 -2.09 -14.17 -22.04
N GLU A 512 -2.13 -13.07 -22.79
CA GLU A 512 -3.34 -12.30 -23.06
C GLU A 512 -3.58 -12.14 -24.57
N LEU A 513 -4.85 -12.12 -24.97
CA LEU A 513 -5.31 -11.96 -26.35
C LEU A 513 -6.36 -10.85 -26.44
N GLN A 514 -6.30 -10.03 -27.49
CA GLN A 514 -7.33 -9.04 -27.82
C GLN A 514 -7.43 -8.83 -29.34
N PRO A 515 -8.56 -8.33 -29.87
CA PRO A 515 -8.63 -7.86 -31.25
C PRO A 515 -7.99 -6.46 -31.42
N GLU A 516 -7.29 -6.21 -32.54
CA GLU A 516 -6.60 -4.93 -32.82
C GLU A 516 -7.56 -3.73 -32.93
N THR A 517 -8.80 -3.95 -33.39
CA THR A 517 -9.78 -2.87 -33.60
C THR A 517 -11.06 -3.12 -32.81
N ILE A 518 -11.44 -2.12 -32.00
CA ILE A 518 -12.69 -2.10 -31.23
C ILE A 518 -13.85 -1.90 -32.20
N VAL A 519 -14.45 -2.99 -32.67
CA VAL A 519 -15.72 -2.95 -33.38
C VAL A 519 -16.76 -3.67 -32.50
N PRO A 520 -17.82 -2.99 -32.01
CA PRO A 520 -18.69 -3.48 -30.92
C PRO A 520 -19.52 -4.75 -31.17
N LEU A 521 -19.25 -5.54 -32.21
CA LEU A 521 -20.18 -6.58 -32.70
C LEU A 521 -19.50 -7.86 -33.25
N TRP A 522 -18.21 -8.08 -33.00
CA TRP A 522 -17.49 -9.20 -33.63
C TRP A 522 -17.02 -10.22 -32.58
N THR A 523 -17.42 -11.47 -32.78
CA THR A 523 -16.99 -12.64 -32.00
C THR A 523 -16.15 -13.54 -32.91
N ALA A 524 -14.84 -13.60 -32.69
CA ALA A 524 -13.99 -14.58 -33.36
C ALA A 524 -13.97 -15.87 -32.53
N GLN A 525 -14.31 -17.00 -33.16
CA GLN A 525 -14.22 -18.32 -32.53
C GLN A 525 -12.86 -18.94 -32.86
N VAL A 526 -12.02 -19.10 -31.83
CA VAL A 526 -10.76 -19.82 -31.94
C VAL A 526 -11.03 -21.27 -31.51
N LYS A 527 -10.76 -22.24 -32.39
CA LYS A 527 -10.96 -23.67 -32.11
C LYS A 527 -9.91 -24.18 -31.13
N SER A 528 -8.66 -23.78 -31.31
CA SER A 528 -7.61 -24.03 -30.34
C SER A 528 -6.49 -23.02 -30.50
N LEU A 529 -5.90 -22.66 -29.38
CA LEU A 529 -4.64 -21.92 -29.35
C LEU A 529 -3.60 -22.81 -28.68
N ARG A 530 -2.41 -22.93 -29.26
CA ARG A 530 -1.31 -23.72 -28.70
C ARG A 530 -0.03 -22.90 -28.68
N LEU A 531 0.62 -22.83 -27.53
CA LEU A 531 1.95 -22.27 -27.39
C LEU A 531 2.96 -23.39 -27.52
N GLU A 532 3.91 -23.24 -28.44
CA GLU A 532 5.08 -24.12 -28.53
C GLU A 532 6.34 -23.31 -28.23
N VAL A 533 7.26 -23.92 -27.50
CA VAL A 533 8.56 -23.32 -27.16
C VAL A 533 9.68 -24.20 -27.69
N ASN A 534 10.72 -23.59 -28.27
CA ASN A 534 11.92 -24.28 -28.72
C ASN A 534 12.97 -24.23 -27.61
N VAL A 535 13.09 -25.33 -26.87
CA VAL A 535 14.04 -25.46 -25.76
C VAL A 535 15.39 -25.90 -26.32
N GLU A 536 16.46 -25.19 -25.96
CA GLU A 536 17.80 -25.50 -26.46
C GLU A 536 18.17 -26.97 -26.14
N GLY A 537 18.59 -27.71 -27.17
CA GLY A 537 18.92 -29.14 -27.07
C GLY A 537 17.74 -30.12 -27.05
N HIS A 538 16.49 -29.63 -26.99
CA HIS A 538 15.29 -30.48 -26.89
C HIS A 538 14.26 -30.22 -28.01
N GLY A 539 14.41 -29.12 -28.76
CA GLY A 539 13.56 -28.79 -29.90
C GLY A 539 12.21 -28.19 -29.48
N TRP A 540 11.24 -28.23 -30.40
CA TRP A 540 9.89 -27.70 -30.17
C TRP A 540 9.09 -28.61 -29.25
N ILE A 541 8.58 -28.04 -28.17
CA ILE A 541 7.71 -28.73 -27.22
C ILE A 541 6.44 -27.91 -27.02
N ALA A 542 5.30 -28.59 -27.03
CA ALA A 542 4.01 -27.97 -26.78
C ALA A 542 3.88 -27.64 -25.29
N TYR A 543 3.90 -26.35 -24.96
CA TYR A 543 3.87 -25.89 -23.58
C TYR A 543 2.44 -25.95 -23.03
N LYS A 544 1.51 -25.26 -23.69
CA LYS A 544 0.13 -25.11 -23.25
C LYS A 544 -0.83 -25.01 -24.43
N GLN A 545 -2.03 -25.51 -24.26
CA GLN A 545 -3.09 -25.52 -25.27
C GLN A 545 -4.38 -25.14 -24.58
N TRP A 546 -5.08 -24.18 -25.16
CA TRP A 546 -6.37 -23.71 -24.70
C TRP A 546 -7.47 -24.30 -25.59
N GLN A 547 -8.56 -24.69 -24.94
CA GLN A 547 -9.75 -25.28 -25.56
C GLN A 547 -10.59 -24.22 -26.29
N PRO A 548 -11.55 -24.62 -27.15
CA PRO A 548 -12.35 -23.68 -27.94
C PRO A 548 -13.08 -22.67 -27.06
N GLY A 549 -13.04 -21.40 -27.44
CA GLY A 549 -13.71 -20.32 -26.71
C GLY A 549 -14.06 -19.15 -27.62
N TRP A 550 -15.12 -18.43 -27.27
CA TRP A 550 -15.48 -17.17 -27.90
C TRP A 550 -14.63 -16.04 -27.30
N LEU A 551 -14.03 -15.21 -28.15
CA LEU A 551 -13.47 -13.93 -27.73
C LEU A 551 -14.64 -12.93 -27.67
N GLU A 552 -15.22 -12.72 -26.49
CA GLU A 552 -16.29 -11.74 -26.29
C GLU A 552 -15.71 -10.36 -25.98
N THR A 553 -16.15 -9.34 -26.73
CA THR A 553 -15.86 -7.93 -26.46
C THR A 553 -17.03 -7.32 -25.67
N THR A 554 -17.06 -7.52 -24.35
CA THR A 554 -18.02 -6.79 -23.50
C THR A 554 -17.47 -5.44 -23.06
N GLN A 555 -18.33 -4.42 -23.07
CA GLN A 555 -18.00 -2.99 -23.16
C GLN A 555 -17.07 -2.36 -22.11
N ASP A 556 -16.56 -3.06 -21.11
CA ASP A 556 -15.72 -2.41 -20.08
C ASP A 556 -14.49 -3.22 -19.60
N ILE A 557 -14.22 -4.43 -20.11
CA ILE A 557 -12.96 -5.17 -19.85
C ILE A 557 -12.65 -6.07 -21.07
N ASN A 558 -11.66 -5.69 -21.88
CA ASN A 558 -11.33 -6.37 -23.16
C ASN A 558 -10.20 -7.39 -23.02
N TYR A 559 -10.30 -8.34 -22.08
CA TYR A 559 -9.32 -9.43 -21.99
C TYR A 559 -10.03 -10.77 -21.80
N CYS A 560 -9.74 -11.74 -22.66
CA CYS A 560 -9.85 -13.14 -22.26
C CYS A 560 -8.52 -13.54 -21.61
N GLN A 561 -8.46 -13.52 -20.28
CA GLN A 561 -7.40 -14.23 -19.57
C GLN A 561 -7.70 -15.72 -19.73
N LEU A 562 -7.05 -16.35 -20.71
CA LEU A 562 -7.18 -17.79 -20.93
C LEU A 562 -6.48 -18.53 -19.77
N GLN A 563 -7.24 -18.88 -18.72
CA GLN A 563 -6.74 -19.67 -17.59
C GLN A 563 -6.08 -20.97 -18.05
#